data_AF-A0A8S3XMU3-F1
#
_entry.id   AF-A0A8S3XMU3-F1
#
_cell.length_a   1.000
_cell.length_b   1.000
_cell.length_c   1.000
_cell.angle_alpha   90.00
_cell.angle_beta   90.00
_cell.angle_gamma   90.00
#
_symmetry.space_group_name_H-M   'P 1'
#
loop_
_entity.id
_entity.type
_entity.pdbx_description
1 polymer ?
#
loop_
_entity_poly.entity_id
_entity_poly.type
_entity_poly.pdbx_seq_one_letter_code
_entity_poly.pdbx_strand_id
1 'polypeptide(L)'
;MASALLKFSAILMVVGFAAADVGSAYENPVTEVCLGCLCQAISGCKLGTQCDGDTCGLFRITWAYWADAGKPTIDGSSPDASDAYPRCTNDPRCAAQTVQQYMRRFGQDCNGDGQVDCYDYAAIHKLGAYGCREIMKIIIFLIVMQLIFTCNAAELPYRSKMLQFCGKKLKKALELVCEGTDINLERELETLKKSTKQELHNKKGSNNFLKISPRLKRAYDVSLNLVDTCCQKSCNLEQLRAYC
;
A
#
# COMPACT_ATOMS: atom_id res chain seq x y z
N MET A 1 78.46 -8.90 -13.15
CA MET A 1 77.64 -9.82 -12.35
C MET A 1 77.48 -9.22 -10.97
N ALA A 2 76.27 -9.27 -10.39
CA ALA A 2 75.82 -8.57 -9.17
C ALA A 2 75.54 -7.06 -9.39
N SER A 3 74.40 -6.43 -9.11
CA SER A 3 73.18 -6.83 -8.40
C SER A 3 72.05 -5.86 -8.78
N ALA A 4 71.04 -6.30 -9.53
CA ALA A 4 69.84 -5.51 -9.86
C ALA A 4 68.64 -5.96 -9.00
N LEU A 5 68.81 -5.99 -7.68
CA LEU A 5 67.79 -6.48 -6.73
C LEU A 5 67.62 -5.53 -5.53
N LEU A 6 67.42 -4.25 -5.79
CA LEU A 6 67.03 -3.21 -4.82
C LEU A 6 66.40 -2.09 -5.66
N LYS A 7 65.12 -1.70 -5.66
CA LYS A 7 64.06 -1.73 -4.66
C LYS A 7 62.71 -1.60 -5.41
N PHE A 8 62.08 -2.70 -5.84
CA PHE A 8 60.68 -2.69 -6.30
C PHE A 8 59.67 -2.68 -5.13
N SER A 9 60.11 -2.24 -3.95
CA SER A 9 59.41 -2.43 -2.66
C SER A 9 58.79 -1.14 -2.12
N ALA A 10 58.10 -0.37 -2.95
CA ALA A 10 57.34 0.79 -2.45
C ALA A 10 56.05 1.13 -3.22
N ILE A 11 55.64 0.30 -4.20
CA ILE A 11 54.40 0.55 -4.98
C ILE A 11 53.27 -0.41 -4.59
N LEU A 12 53.54 -1.40 -3.73
CA LEU A 12 52.56 -2.43 -3.35
C LEU A 12 51.89 -2.22 -1.97
N MET A 13 51.76 -0.98 -1.48
CA MET A 13 51.23 -0.74 -0.13
C MET A 13 50.42 0.56 0.06
N VAL A 14 49.53 0.93 -0.88
CA VAL A 14 48.38 1.83 -0.58
C VAL A 14 47.14 1.47 -1.42
N VAL A 15 46.84 0.18 -1.57
CA VAL A 15 45.51 -0.27 -2.00
C VAL A 15 44.91 -1.05 -0.82
N GLY A 16 44.57 -0.29 0.22
CA GLY A 16 44.06 -0.81 1.49
C GLY A 16 42.80 -0.07 1.88
N PHE A 17 41.67 -0.66 1.51
CA PHE A 17 40.37 -0.61 2.19
C PHE A 17 39.90 0.74 2.73
N ALA A 18 39.18 1.46 1.88
CA ALA A 18 37.90 2.03 2.28
C ALA A 18 36.89 1.75 1.16
N ALA A 19 36.51 0.47 1.02
CA ALA A 19 35.12 0.21 0.65
C ALA A 19 34.33 0.73 1.85
N ALA A 20 33.94 2.01 1.81
CA ALA A 20 32.77 2.39 2.55
C ALA A 20 31.68 1.47 2.03
N ASP A 21 31.20 0.58 2.90
CA ASP A 21 29.91 -0.07 2.70
C ASP A 21 28.94 1.06 2.38
N VAL A 22 28.67 1.25 1.10
CA VAL A 22 27.41 1.82 0.68
C VAL A 22 26.44 0.75 1.12
N GLY A 23 25.93 0.89 2.35
CA GLY A 23 24.81 0.10 2.81
C GLY A 23 23.79 0.20 1.69
N SER A 24 23.66 -0.87 0.93
CA SER A 24 22.66 -0.97 -0.11
C SER A 24 21.35 -0.82 0.64
N ALA A 25 20.76 0.36 0.57
CA ALA A 25 19.34 0.51 0.75
C ALA A 25 18.74 -0.33 -0.37
N TYR A 26 18.66 -1.64 -0.14
CA TYR A 26 18.24 -2.60 -1.13
C TYR A 26 16.77 -2.30 -1.39
N GLU A 27 16.53 -1.58 -2.48
CA GLU A 27 15.21 -1.25 -2.98
C GLU A 27 14.35 -2.50 -2.89
N ASN A 28 13.15 -2.35 -2.33
CA ASN A 28 12.16 -3.41 -2.31
C ASN A 28 11.97 -3.91 -3.76
N PRO A 29 12.30 -5.19 -4.09
CA PRO A 29 12.32 -5.64 -5.48
C PRO A 29 10.94 -5.60 -6.13
N VAL A 30 9.88 -5.71 -5.34
CA VAL A 30 8.51 -5.64 -5.80
C VAL A 30 8.01 -4.20 -5.68
N THR A 31 7.56 -3.61 -6.78
CA THR A 31 6.97 -2.26 -6.73
C THR A 31 5.65 -2.24 -5.97
N GLU A 32 5.25 -1.08 -5.45
CA GLU A 32 3.94 -0.92 -4.79
C GLU A 32 2.77 -1.25 -5.74
N VAL A 33 2.92 -0.89 -7.01
CA VAL A 33 1.95 -1.23 -8.07
C VAL A 33 1.84 -2.75 -8.22
N CYS A 34 2.96 -3.46 -8.25
CA CYS A 34 2.96 -4.91 -8.35
C CYS A 34 2.34 -5.58 -7.12
N LEU A 35 2.68 -5.11 -5.90
CA LEU A 35 2.04 -5.58 -4.67
C LEU A 35 0.51 -5.38 -4.71
N GLY A 36 0.04 -4.23 -5.19
CA GLY A 36 -1.39 -3.98 -5.38
C GLY A 36 -2.03 -5.00 -6.33
N CYS A 37 -1.37 -5.28 -7.46
CA CYS A 37 -1.86 -6.26 -8.44
C CYS A 37 -1.92 -7.67 -7.87
N LEU A 38 -0.87 -8.12 -7.18
CA LEU A 38 -0.82 -9.43 -6.52
C LEU A 38 -1.97 -9.59 -5.52
N CYS A 39 -2.14 -8.60 -4.66
CA CYS A 39 -3.19 -8.57 -3.65
C CYS A 39 -4.59 -8.65 -4.29
N GLN A 40 -4.82 -7.89 -5.36
CA GLN A 40 -6.12 -7.85 -6.01
C GLN A 40 -6.43 -9.16 -6.74
N ALA A 41 -5.46 -9.72 -7.46
CA ALA A 41 -5.60 -10.98 -8.18
C ALA A 41 -5.89 -12.17 -7.26
N ILE A 42 -5.37 -12.15 -6.02
CA ILE A 42 -5.39 -13.29 -5.11
C ILE A 42 -6.58 -13.25 -4.14
N SER A 43 -6.89 -12.08 -3.57
CA SER A 43 -7.93 -11.95 -2.54
C SER A 43 -8.94 -10.83 -2.81
N GLY A 44 -8.75 -10.04 -3.86
CA GLY A 44 -9.49 -8.79 -4.05
C GLY A 44 -9.12 -7.72 -3.03
N CYS A 45 -7.93 -7.80 -2.43
CA CYS A 45 -7.43 -6.87 -1.41
C CYS A 45 -8.38 -6.61 -0.23
N LYS A 46 -9.13 -7.64 0.18
CA LYS A 46 -10.07 -7.53 1.31
C LYS A 46 -9.29 -7.51 2.62
N LEU A 47 -9.19 -6.33 3.23
CA LEU A 47 -8.64 -6.15 4.58
C LEU A 47 -9.47 -6.94 5.61
N GLY A 48 -8.81 -7.46 6.64
CA GLY A 48 -9.46 -8.29 7.66
C GLY A 48 -9.76 -9.73 7.22
N THR A 49 -9.30 -10.14 6.02
CA THR A 49 -9.30 -11.56 5.62
C THR A 49 -8.43 -12.33 6.61
N GLN A 50 -9.05 -13.25 7.36
CA GLN A 50 -8.36 -14.15 8.27
C GLN A 50 -7.74 -15.32 7.49
N CYS A 51 -7.16 -16.28 8.22
CA CYS A 51 -6.70 -17.52 7.63
C CYS A 51 -7.85 -18.37 7.13
N ASP A 52 -7.65 -18.98 5.97
CA ASP A 52 -8.58 -19.87 5.30
C ASP A 52 -7.76 -21.06 4.77
N GLY A 53 -7.96 -22.22 5.42
CA GLY A 53 -7.07 -23.36 5.31
C GLY A 53 -5.63 -23.00 5.68
N ASP A 54 -4.70 -23.32 4.78
CA ASP A 54 -3.25 -23.14 5.00
C ASP A 54 -2.73 -21.75 4.60
N THR A 55 -3.62 -20.86 4.12
CA THR A 55 -3.27 -19.52 3.64
C THR A 55 -3.85 -18.43 4.54
N CYS A 56 -3.12 -17.34 4.73
CA CYS A 56 -3.54 -16.22 5.57
C CYS A 56 -3.38 -14.86 4.88
N GLY A 57 -4.26 -13.94 5.24
CA GLY A 57 -4.16 -12.53 4.88
C GLY A 57 -4.46 -12.19 3.43
N LEU A 58 -4.25 -10.91 3.11
CA LEU A 58 -4.59 -10.32 1.80
C LEU A 58 -3.74 -10.85 0.63
N PHE A 59 -2.58 -11.40 0.92
CA PHE A 59 -1.72 -12.07 -0.07
C PHE A 59 -1.89 -13.60 -0.08
N ARG A 60 -2.78 -14.19 0.72
CA ARG A 60 -2.94 -15.66 0.86
C ARG A 60 -1.60 -16.38 1.03
N ILE A 61 -0.75 -15.84 1.90
CA ILE A 61 0.58 -16.36 2.20
C ILE A 61 0.42 -17.65 3.00
N THR A 62 1.22 -18.68 2.73
CA THR A 62 1.29 -19.91 3.54
C THR A 62 2.35 -19.79 4.65
N TRP A 63 2.30 -20.66 5.66
CA TRP A 63 3.31 -20.66 6.72
C TRP A 63 4.73 -20.85 6.17
N ALA A 64 4.91 -21.78 5.21
CA ALA A 64 6.21 -22.03 4.58
C ALA A 64 6.72 -20.82 3.80
N TYR A 65 5.83 -20.13 3.06
CA TYR A 65 6.18 -18.89 2.36
C TYR A 65 6.69 -17.83 3.34
N TRP A 66 5.98 -17.62 4.46
CA TRP A 66 6.39 -16.67 5.49
C TRP A 66 7.70 -17.07 6.18
N ALA A 67 7.89 -18.36 6.43
CA ALA A 67 9.13 -18.89 7.00
C ALA A 67 10.33 -18.68 6.08
N ASP A 68 10.17 -18.96 4.79
CA ASP A 68 11.23 -18.76 3.81
C ASP A 68 11.56 -17.29 3.55
N ALA A 69 10.59 -16.39 3.76
CA ALA A 69 10.77 -14.94 3.76
C ALA A 69 11.52 -14.41 5.00
N GLY A 70 11.97 -15.29 5.90
CA GLY A 70 12.72 -14.92 7.10
C GLY A 70 11.84 -14.62 8.32
N LYS A 71 10.59 -15.09 8.32
CA LYS A 71 9.64 -14.94 9.43
C LYS A 71 9.50 -13.49 9.95
N PRO A 72 9.22 -12.49 9.09
CA PRO A 72 9.02 -11.12 9.56
C PRO A 72 7.86 -11.05 10.55
N THR A 73 7.97 -10.18 11.54
CA THR A 73 6.96 -10.00 12.59
C THR A 73 6.61 -8.54 12.79
N ILE A 74 5.44 -8.29 13.39
CA ILE A 74 5.02 -6.95 13.77
C ILE A 74 5.78 -6.54 15.05
N ASP A 75 6.27 -5.30 15.08
CA ASP A 75 6.92 -4.67 16.24
C ASP A 75 8.06 -5.50 16.87
N GLY A 76 8.77 -6.30 16.06
CA GLY A 76 9.88 -7.15 16.51
C GLY A 76 9.45 -8.26 17.47
N SER A 77 8.17 -8.65 17.46
CA SER A 77 7.67 -9.79 18.23
C SER A 77 8.38 -11.10 17.82
N SER A 78 8.37 -12.09 18.71
CA SER A 78 9.11 -13.33 18.47
C SER A 78 8.57 -14.08 17.24
N PRO A 79 9.44 -14.47 16.28
CA PRO A 79 9.03 -15.27 15.12
C PRO A 79 8.66 -16.72 15.47
N ASP A 80 8.89 -17.14 16.71
CA ASP A 80 8.52 -18.48 17.19
C ASP A 80 7.22 -18.48 18.00
N ALA A 81 6.56 -17.32 18.15
CA ALA A 81 5.22 -17.27 18.73
C ALA A 81 4.22 -17.99 17.82
N SER A 82 3.27 -18.71 18.42
CA SER A 82 2.28 -19.51 17.69
C SER A 82 1.35 -18.67 16.80
N ASP A 83 1.18 -17.38 17.13
CA ASP A 83 0.40 -16.42 16.37
C ASP A 83 1.24 -15.51 15.46
N ALA A 84 2.58 -15.64 15.45
CA ALA A 84 3.47 -14.74 14.69
C ALA A 84 3.14 -14.72 13.18
N TYR A 85 2.99 -15.91 12.60
CA TYR A 85 2.60 -16.09 11.20
C TYR A 85 1.26 -15.42 10.86
N PRO A 86 0.11 -15.85 11.44
CA PRO A 86 -1.18 -15.27 11.07
C PRO A 86 -1.25 -13.78 11.37
N ARG A 87 -0.65 -13.33 12.49
CA ARG A 87 -0.60 -11.92 12.87
C ARG A 87 0.13 -11.08 11.83
N CYS A 88 1.32 -11.51 11.39
CA CYS A 88 2.07 -10.80 10.34
C CYS A 88 1.32 -10.80 9.01
N THR A 89 0.82 -11.95 8.54
CA THR A 89 0.19 -12.05 7.22
C THR A 89 -1.13 -11.29 7.13
N ASN A 90 -1.82 -11.08 8.25
CA ASN A 90 -3.05 -10.29 8.31
C ASN A 90 -2.79 -8.78 8.45
N ASP A 91 -1.58 -8.36 8.80
CA ASP A 91 -1.17 -6.96 8.78
C ASP A 91 -0.64 -6.56 7.39
N PRO A 92 -1.19 -5.52 6.74
CA PRO A 92 -0.79 -5.18 5.37
C PRO A 92 0.70 -4.86 5.20
N ARG A 93 1.34 -4.26 6.20
CA ARG A 93 2.75 -3.85 6.12
C ARG A 93 3.66 -5.06 6.29
N CYS A 94 3.39 -5.90 7.29
CA CYS A 94 4.16 -7.12 7.54
C CYS A 94 3.94 -8.16 6.43
N ALA A 95 2.71 -8.28 5.90
CA ALA A 95 2.41 -9.15 4.77
C ALA A 95 3.15 -8.69 3.49
N ALA A 96 3.13 -7.38 3.19
CA ALA A 96 3.89 -6.84 2.06
C ALA A 96 5.40 -7.08 2.24
N GLN A 97 5.94 -6.85 3.44
CA GLN A 97 7.33 -7.15 3.77
C GLN A 97 7.66 -8.64 3.57
N THR A 98 6.75 -9.53 3.93
CA THR A 98 6.89 -10.98 3.67
C THR A 98 7.04 -11.26 2.18
N VAL A 99 6.19 -10.66 1.33
CA VAL A 99 6.30 -10.79 -0.12
C VAL A 99 7.63 -10.24 -0.62
N GLN A 100 8.05 -9.06 -0.17
CA GLN A 100 9.33 -8.45 -0.54
C GLN A 100 10.50 -9.36 -0.23
N GLN A 101 10.58 -9.90 0.99
CA GLN A 101 11.69 -10.76 1.40
C GLN A 101 11.69 -12.10 0.67
N TYR A 102 10.51 -12.66 0.40
CA TYR A 102 10.39 -13.86 -0.43
C TYR A 102 10.90 -13.62 -1.85
N MET A 103 10.54 -12.49 -2.48
CA MET A 103 11.03 -12.15 -3.82
C MET A 103 12.51 -11.75 -3.84
N ARG A 104 13.04 -11.18 -2.76
CA ARG A 104 14.50 -11.00 -2.63
C ARG A 104 15.23 -12.36 -2.64
N ARG A 105 14.63 -13.37 -2.04
CA ARG A 105 15.25 -14.70 -1.91
C ARG A 105 15.09 -15.56 -3.17
N PHE A 106 13.94 -15.49 -3.83
CA PHE A 106 13.57 -16.40 -4.92
C PHE A 106 13.23 -15.72 -6.24
N GLY A 107 13.35 -14.38 -6.31
CA GLY A 107 13.16 -13.62 -7.52
C GLY A 107 14.07 -14.13 -8.63
N GLN A 108 13.47 -14.53 -9.74
CA GLN A 108 14.18 -15.06 -10.89
C GLN A 108 13.34 -14.83 -12.15
N ASP A 109 14.02 -14.74 -13.29
CA ASP A 109 13.36 -14.72 -14.59
C ASP A 109 12.69 -16.09 -14.80
N CYS A 110 11.36 -16.07 -14.85
CA CYS A 110 10.50 -17.24 -15.00
C CYS A 110 10.02 -17.40 -16.45
N ASN A 111 9.87 -16.31 -17.19
CA ASN A 111 9.34 -16.31 -18.55
C ASN A 111 10.43 -16.36 -19.65
N GLY A 112 11.70 -16.16 -19.29
CA GLY A 112 12.88 -16.21 -20.14
C GLY A 112 13.12 -14.95 -20.97
N ASP A 113 12.54 -13.80 -20.59
CA ASP A 113 12.68 -12.54 -21.33
C ASP A 113 13.91 -11.70 -20.95
N GLY A 114 14.70 -12.17 -19.98
CA GLY A 114 15.91 -11.51 -19.49
C GLY A 114 15.65 -10.43 -18.45
N GLN A 115 14.41 -10.23 -18.01
CA GLN A 115 14.03 -9.33 -16.93
C GLN A 115 13.46 -10.11 -15.76
N VAL A 116 13.50 -9.51 -14.57
CA VAL A 116 12.79 -10.02 -13.39
C VAL A 116 11.81 -8.94 -12.97
N ASP A 117 10.54 -9.15 -13.28
CA ASP A 117 9.51 -8.15 -13.11
C ASP A 117 8.25 -8.66 -12.39
N CYS A 118 7.17 -7.90 -12.46
CA CYS A 118 5.93 -8.25 -11.76
C CYS A 118 5.29 -9.55 -12.28
N TYR A 119 5.47 -9.91 -13.55
CA TYR A 119 4.97 -11.16 -14.10
C TYR A 119 5.70 -12.35 -13.47
N ASP A 120 7.02 -12.24 -13.29
CA ASP A 120 7.81 -13.26 -12.60
C ASP A 120 7.43 -13.36 -11.13
N TYR A 121 7.31 -12.22 -10.43
CA TYR A 121 6.90 -12.21 -9.03
C TYR A 121 5.50 -12.79 -8.83
N ALA A 122 4.57 -12.55 -9.74
CA ALA A 122 3.25 -13.17 -9.68
C ALA A 122 3.29 -14.69 -9.90
N ALA A 123 4.11 -15.16 -10.84
CA ALA A 123 4.32 -16.58 -11.05
C ALA A 123 4.95 -17.24 -9.81
N ILE A 124 6.00 -16.65 -9.25
CA ILE A 124 6.67 -17.12 -8.03
C ILE A 124 5.70 -17.11 -6.85
N HIS A 125 4.88 -16.07 -6.70
CA HIS A 125 3.93 -15.97 -5.60
C HIS A 125 2.86 -17.07 -5.69
N LYS A 126 2.38 -17.37 -6.91
CA LYS A 126 1.33 -18.35 -7.13
C LYS A 126 1.83 -19.79 -7.10
N LEU A 127 3.04 -20.04 -7.60
CA LEU A 127 3.57 -21.39 -7.87
C LEU A 127 4.70 -21.78 -6.90
N GLY A 128 5.18 -20.85 -6.10
CA GLY A 128 6.36 -21.00 -5.25
C GLY A 128 7.67 -20.78 -6.01
N ALA A 129 8.75 -20.65 -5.25
CA ALA A 129 10.10 -20.34 -5.73
C ALA A 129 10.54 -21.11 -6.99
N TYR A 130 10.39 -22.44 -6.98
CA TYR A 130 10.87 -23.30 -8.07
C TYR A 130 9.77 -23.68 -9.08
N GLY A 131 8.51 -23.35 -8.78
CA GLY A 131 7.37 -23.73 -9.63
C GLY A 131 7.18 -22.84 -10.85
N CYS A 132 7.80 -21.65 -10.90
CA CYS A 132 7.55 -20.70 -11.98
C CYS A 132 8.18 -21.11 -13.33
N ARG A 133 9.32 -21.81 -13.31
CA ARG A 133 10.03 -22.24 -14.54
C ARG A 133 9.48 -23.55 -15.11
N GLU A 134 9.01 -24.44 -14.25
CA GLU A 134 8.45 -25.74 -14.63
C GLU A 134 7.09 -25.63 -15.36
N ILE A 135 6.52 -24.42 -15.39
CA ILE A 135 5.14 -24.18 -15.85
C ILE A 135 5.09 -23.05 -16.91
N MET A 136 5.96 -23.14 -17.92
CA MET A 136 5.62 -22.63 -19.25
C MET A 136 4.78 -23.66 -20.04
N LYS A 137 3.75 -24.22 -19.38
CA LYS A 137 2.60 -24.77 -20.10
C LYS A 137 1.63 -23.62 -20.33
N ILE A 138 1.30 -23.37 -21.60
CA ILE A 138 0.42 -22.31 -22.12
C ILE A 138 -0.82 -22.07 -21.23
N ILE A 139 -1.37 -23.10 -20.60
CA ILE A 139 -2.57 -23.03 -19.74
C ILE A 139 -2.38 -22.13 -18.50
N ILE A 140 -1.25 -22.20 -17.80
CA ILE A 140 -1.04 -21.41 -16.58
C ILE A 140 -0.54 -20.00 -16.92
N PHE A 141 0.23 -19.85 -18.01
CA PHE A 141 0.49 -18.53 -18.58
C PHE A 141 -0.82 -17.80 -18.88
N LEU A 142 -1.85 -18.47 -19.41
CA LEU A 142 -3.17 -17.86 -19.64
C LEU A 142 -3.93 -17.53 -18.35
N ILE A 143 -3.82 -18.32 -17.27
CA ILE A 143 -4.49 -18.04 -16.00
C ILE A 143 -3.81 -16.88 -15.27
N VAL A 144 -2.48 -16.91 -15.18
CA VAL A 144 -1.67 -15.85 -14.57
C VAL A 144 -1.79 -14.58 -15.42
N MET A 145 -1.74 -14.69 -16.75
CA MET A 145 -1.99 -13.56 -17.65
C MET A 145 -3.42 -13.08 -17.59
N GLN A 146 -4.48 -13.87 -17.45
CA GLN A 146 -5.83 -13.31 -17.29
C GLN A 146 -5.95 -12.49 -15.99
N LEU A 147 -5.34 -12.97 -14.90
CA LEU A 147 -5.34 -12.26 -13.62
C LEU A 147 -4.48 -10.98 -13.66
N ILE A 148 -3.37 -10.98 -14.41
CA ILE A 148 -2.48 -9.82 -14.53
C ILE A 148 -2.89 -8.88 -15.67
N PHE A 149 -3.44 -9.38 -16.79
CA PHE A 149 -4.01 -8.56 -17.88
C PHE A 149 -5.22 -7.80 -17.37
N THR A 150 -6.01 -8.31 -16.42
CA THR A 150 -7.06 -7.50 -15.81
C THR A 150 -6.50 -6.39 -14.90
N CYS A 151 -5.25 -6.51 -14.45
CA CYS A 151 -4.50 -5.44 -13.76
C CYS A 151 -3.73 -4.50 -14.71
N ASN A 152 -3.35 -4.95 -15.92
CA ASN A 152 -2.64 -4.11 -16.92
C ASN A 152 -3.58 -3.49 -17.97
N ALA A 153 -4.60 -4.22 -18.42
CA ALA A 153 -5.68 -3.71 -19.26
C ALA A 153 -6.70 -2.90 -18.45
N ALA A 154 -6.67 -3.05 -17.13
CA ALA A 154 -7.05 -1.94 -16.30
C ALA A 154 -5.83 -1.04 -16.08
N GLU A 155 -5.81 0.07 -16.79
CA GLU A 155 -5.66 1.33 -16.08
C GLU A 155 -6.74 1.43 -14.98
N LEU A 156 -6.71 0.55 -13.97
CA LEU A 156 -7.28 0.91 -12.68
C LEU A 156 -6.39 2.05 -12.21
N PRO A 157 -6.95 3.24 -11.96
CA PRO A 157 -6.20 4.41 -11.54
C PRO A 157 -5.76 4.20 -10.10
N TYR A 158 -4.75 3.37 -9.89
CA TYR A 158 -3.96 3.33 -8.66
C TYR A 158 -2.51 3.70 -8.95
N ARG A 159 -2.33 4.65 -9.87
CA ARG A 159 -1.57 5.84 -9.49
C ARG A 159 -2.51 6.60 -8.55
N SER A 160 -2.05 7.00 -7.37
CA SER A 160 -2.69 8.08 -6.62
C SER A 160 -2.60 9.35 -7.47
N LYS A 161 -3.39 9.41 -8.56
CA LYS A 161 -3.57 10.61 -9.33
C LYS A 161 -4.20 11.54 -8.32
N MET A 162 -3.42 12.53 -7.90
CA MET A 162 -3.91 13.60 -7.07
C MET A 162 -5.04 14.24 -7.87
N LEU A 163 -6.27 13.89 -7.49
CA LEU A 163 -7.47 14.33 -8.17
C LEU A 163 -8.01 15.47 -7.34
N GLN A 164 -8.34 16.56 -8.02
CA GLN A 164 -8.95 17.70 -7.41
C GLN A 164 -10.45 17.43 -7.26
N PHE A 165 -10.88 17.08 -6.04
CA PHE A 165 -12.28 16.82 -5.73
C PHE A 165 -12.93 18.08 -5.16
N CYS A 166 -13.72 18.77 -5.98
CA CYS A 166 -14.45 19.97 -5.57
C CYS A 166 -15.96 19.82 -5.78
N GLY A 167 -16.75 20.41 -4.88
CA GLY A 167 -18.21 20.50 -5.01
C GLY A 167 -18.89 19.14 -5.23
N LYS A 168 -19.66 19.01 -6.32
CA LYS A 168 -20.43 17.78 -6.62
C LYS A 168 -19.56 16.54 -6.84
N LYS A 169 -18.33 16.72 -7.36
CA LYS A 169 -17.39 15.61 -7.56
C LYS A 169 -16.88 15.05 -6.23
N LEU A 170 -16.64 15.93 -5.27
CA LEU A 170 -16.23 15.57 -3.91
C LEU A 170 -17.33 14.80 -3.18
N LYS A 171 -18.57 15.29 -3.25
CA LYS A 171 -19.73 14.61 -2.67
C LYS A 171 -19.89 13.20 -3.21
N LYS A 172 -19.89 13.04 -4.53
CA LYS A 172 -20.04 11.72 -5.18
C LYS A 172 -18.87 10.78 -4.88
N ALA A 173 -17.66 11.32 -4.77
CA ALA A 173 -16.49 10.54 -4.37
C ALA A 173 -16.59 10.08 -2.91
N LEU A 174 -17.05 10.93 -1.99
CA LEU A 174 -17.32 10.53 -0.61
C LEU A 174 -18.44 9.50 -0.52
N GLU A 175 -19.54 9.66 -1.25
CA GLU A 175 -20.64 8.66 -1.29
C GLU A 175 -20.14 7.28 -1.76
N LEU A 176 -19.22 7.24 -2.74
CA LEU A 176 -18.61 6.01 -3.24
C LEU A 176 -17.56 5.41 -2.28
N VAL A 177 -16.85 6.25 -1.56
CA VAL A 177 -15.72 5.85 -0.70
C VAL A 177 -16.18 5.46 0.70
N CYS A 178 -17.26 6.06 1.16
CA CYS A 178 -17.84 5.93 2.48
C CYS A 178 -19.08 5.03 2.48
N GLU A 179 -19.15 4.04 1.58
CA GLU A 179 -20.31 3.14 1.45
C GLU A 179 -20.72 2.58 2.83
N GLY A 180 -21.90 2.98 3.31
CA GLY A 180 -22.49 2.53 4.58
C GLY A 180 -22.44 3.53 5.74
N THR A 181 -21.70 4.63 5.65
CA THR A 181 -21.81 5.74 6.60
C THR A 181 -22.74 6.81 6.03
N ASP A 182 -23.92 7.00 6.63
CA ASP A 182 -24.83 8.10 6.31
C ASP A 182 -24.08 9.39 6.68
N ILE A 183 -23.36 10.00 5.72
CA ILE A 183 -22.77 11.34 5.85
C ILE A 183 -23.96 12.29 5.89
N ASN A 184 -24.62 12.32 7.04
CA ASN A 184 -25.86 13.03 7.33
C ASN A 184 -25.62 14.54 7.42
N LEU A 185 -24.48 15.01 6.90
CA LEU A 185 -23.99 16.37 6.97
C LEU A 185 -24.92 17.33 6.24
N GLU A 186 -25.52 16.94 5.11
CA GLU A 186 -26.49 17.79 4.40
C GLU A 186 -27.83 17.91 5.14
N ARG A 187 -28.35 16.81 5.70
CA ARG A 187 -29.61 16.82 6.45
C ARG A 187 -29.46 17.59 7.76
N GLU A 188 -28.32 17.40 8.45
CA GLU A 188 -27.95 18.12 9.67
C GLU A 188 -27.68 19.60 9.39
N LEU A 189 -27.01 19.94 8.29
CA LEU A 189 -26.80 21.33 7.88
C LEU A 189 -28.13 22.02 7.54
N GLU A 190 -29.07 21.34 6.89
CA GLU A 190 -30.39 21.91 6.57
C GLU A 190 -31.31 22.01 7.79
N THR A 191 -31.26 21.06 8.73
CA THR A 191 -31.96 21.18 10.02
C THR A 191 -31.35 22.30 10.87
N LEU A 192 -30.03 22.42 10.92
CA LEU A 192 -29.34 23.50 11.63
C LEU A 192 -29.59 24.86 10.98
N LYS A 193 -29.57 24.99 9.65
CA LYS A 193 -29.93 26.23 8.94
C LYS A 193 -31.36 26.67 9.27
N LYS A 194 -32.31 25.72 9.34
CA LYS A 194 -33.69 26.02 9.76
C LYS A 194 -33.74 26.50 11.21
N SER A 195 -33.06 25.82 12.14
CA SER A 195 -32.96 26.26 13.55
C SER A 195 -32.32 27.64 13.70
N THR A 196 -31.24 27.91 12.95
CA THR A 196 -30.52 29.20 13.00
C THR A 196 -31.34 30.35 12.41
N LYS A 197 -32.07 30.09 11.31
CA LYS A 197 -32.95 31.07 10.66
C LYS A 197 -34.17 31.40 11.54
N GLN A 198 -34.66 30.42 12.29
CA GLN A 198 -35.73 30.60 13.27
C GLN A 198 -35.27 31.41 14.49
N GLU A 199 -34.04 31.20 14.97
CA GLU A 199 -33.43 32.02 16.02
C GLU A 199 -33.13 33.45 15.57
N LEU A 200 -32.72 33.65 14.30
CA LEU A 200 -32.49 34.99 13.74
C LEU A 200 -33.78 35.82 13.60
N HIS A 201 -34.91 35.18 13.31
CA HIS A 201 -36.20 35.87 13.19
C HIS A 201 -36.73 36.36 14.55
N ASN A 202 -36.35 35.70 15.65
CA ASN A 202 -36.74 36.07 17.02
C ASN A 202 -35.75 37.04 17.72
N LYS A 203 -34.61 37.38 17.11
CA LYS A 203 -33.56 38.22 17.71
C LYS A 203 -33.19 39.46 16.87
N LYS A 204 -34.16 40.05 16.17
CA LYS A 204 -34.01 41.44 15.68
C LYS A 204 -33.97 42.41 16.88
N GLY A 205 -32.82 42.51 17.53
CA GLY A 205 -32.58 43.46 18.63
C GLY A 205 -31.60 43.00 19.71
N SER A 206 -30.43 42.44 19.39
CA SER A 206 -29.31 42.45 20.35
C SER A 206 -27.98 42.08 19.66
N ASN A 207 -26.97 42.95 19.80
CA ASN A 207 -25.60 42.74 19.30
C ASN A 207 -24.85 41.70 20.14
N ASN A 208 -25.29 40.44 20.09
CA ASN A 208 -24.53 39.34 20.68
C ASN A 208 -24.31 38.25 19.63
N PHE A 209 -23.03 38.09 19.29
CA PHE A 209 -22.47 37.10 18.37
C PHE A 209 -23.08 35.72 18.65
N LEU A 210 -23.67 35.11 17.62
CA LEU A 210 -24.33 33.81 17.71
C LEU A 210 -23.30 32.76 18.18
N LYS A 211 -23.47 32.18 19.36
CA LYS A 211 -22.63 31.04 19.82
C LYS A 211 -22.96 29.83 18.95
N ILE A 212 -22.12 29.59 17.95
CA ILE A 212 -22.16 28.39 17.09
C ILE A 212 -22.01 27.16 18.00
N SER A 213 -22.91 26.18 17.86
CA SER A 213 -22.85 24.96 18.68
C SER A 213 -21.53 24.21 18.43
N PRO A 214 -20.95 23.52 19.44
CA PRO A 214 -19.70 22.78 19.27
C PRO A 214 -19.76 21.73 18.15
N ARG A 215 -20.95 21.16 17.90
CA ARG A 215 -21.19 20.21 16.80
C ARG A 215 -21.16 20.90 15.44
N LEU A 216 -21.79 22.08 15.32
CA LEU A 216 -21.78 22.87 14.09
C LEU A 216 -20.36 23.37 13.77
N LYS A 217 -19.59 23.76 14.79
CA LYS A 217 -18.17 24.11 14.63
C LYS A 217 -17.34 22.93 14.12
N ARG A 218 -17.51 21.73 14.70
CA ARG A 218 -16.81 20.52 14.25
C ARG A 218 -17.15 20.15 12.81
N ALA A 219 -18.42 20.18 12.43
CA ALA A 219 -18.85 19.92 11.05
C ALA A 219 -18.30 20.95 10.06
N TYR A 220 -18.27 22.23 10.45
CA TYR A 220 -17.68 23.30 9.66
C TYR A 220 -16.16 23.12 9.49
N ASP A 221 -15.44 22.81 10.57
CA ASP A 221 -13.99 22.58 10.57
C ASP A 221 -13.62 21.35 9.72
N VAL A 222 -14.41 20.27 9.79
CA VAL A 222 -14.25 19.08 8.93
C VAL A 222 -14.45 19.45 7.45
N SER A 223 -15.49 20.23 7.13
CA SER A 223 -15.75 20.70 5.76
C SER A 223 -14.63 21.60 5.23
N LEU A 224 -14.13 22.52 6.05
CA LEU A 224 -13.01 23.41 5.70
C LEU A 224 -11.73 22.62 5.41
N ASN A 225 -11.39 21.69 6.30
CA ASN A 225 -10.20 20.84 6.15
C ASN A 225 -10.30 19.91 4.93
N LEU A 226 -11.49 19.39 4.64
CA LEU A 226 -11.74 18.57 3.45
C LEU A 226 -11.58 19.39 2.16
N VAL A 227 -12.11 20.62 2.11
CA VAL A 227 -11.98 21.51 0.94
C VAL A 227 -10.53 21.93 0.75
N ASP A 228 -9.83 22.33 1.80
CA ASP A 228 -8.43 22.77 1.69
C ASP A 228 -7.48 21.63 1.32
N THR A 229 -7.78 20.41 1.77
CA THR A 229 -6.91 19.24 1.52
C THR A 229 -7.23 18.56 0.19
N CYS A 230 -8.51 18.34 -0.13
CA CYS A 230 -8.92 17.56 -1.30
C CYS A 230 -9.38 18.40 -2.50
N CYS A 231 -9.87 19.63 -2.27
CA CYS A 231 -10.27 20.54 -3.35
C CYS A 231 -9.16 21.53 -3.72
N GLN A 232 -8.39 22.08 -2.79
CA GLN A 232 -7.33 23.04 -3.15
C GLN A 232 -5.98 22.37 -3.47
N LYS A 233 -5.59 21.35 -2.69
CA LYS A 233 -4.26 20.72 -2.81
C LYS A 233 -4.26 19.41 -3.60
N SER A 234 -5.44 18.91 -3.97
CA SER A 234 -5.71 17.59 -4.56
C SER A 234 -5.35 16.42 -3.63
N CYS A 235 -6.18 15.38 -3.61
CA CYS A 235 -5.98 14.23 -2.72
C CYS A 235 -6.31 12.92 -3.42
N ASN A 236 -5.81 11.81 -2.88
CA ASN A 236 -6.12 10.48 -3.37
C ASN A 236 -7.34 9.87 -2.64
N LEU A 237 -7.82 8.73 -3.15
CA LEU A 237 -9.02 8.08 -2.62
C LEU A 237 -8.87 7.58 -1.17
N GLU A 238 -7.65 7.28 -0.75
CA GLU A 238 -7.33 6.82 0.61
C GLU A 238 -7.33 7.99 1.61
N GLN A 239 -6.79 9.15 1.22
CA GLN A 239 -6.90 10.39 1.99
C GLN A 239 -8.35 10.83 2.14
N LEU A 240 -9.18 10.58 1.13
CA LEU A 240 -10.62 10.85 1.19
C LEU A 240 -11.35 9.94 2.19
N ARG A 241 -10.91 8.69 2.39
CA ARG A 241 -11.46 7.78 3.41
C ARG A 241 -11.30 8.27 4.84
N ALA A 242 -10.30 9.10 5.11
CA ALA A 242 -10.07 9.66 6.45
C ALA A 242 -11.21 10.60 6.91
N TYR A 243 -12.14 10.94 6.02
CA TYR A 243 -13.24 11.89 6.27
C TYR A 243 -14.64 11.25 6.24
N CYS A 244 -14.77 9.91 6.21
CA CYS A 244 -16.05 9.19 6.14
C CYS A 244 -16.86 9.11 7.46
#